data_AF-A0A8R7PX85-F1
#
_entry.id   AF-A0A8R7PX85-F1
#
_cell.length_a   1.000
_cell.length_b   1.000
_cell.length_c   1.000
_cell.angle_alpha   90.00
_cell.angle_beta   90.00
_cell.angle_gamma   90.00
#
_symmetry.space_group_name_H-M   'P 1'
#
loop_
_entity.id
_entity.type
_entity.pdbx_description
1 polymer ?
#
loop_
_entity_poly.entity_id
_entity_poly.type
_entity_poly.pdbx_seq_one_letter_code
_entity_poly.pdbx_strand_id
1 'polypeptide(L)'
;MPSSSSFVSAEAETRNWAELPLDAISSILHKLGHVDILMGPGQACRSWRGAARDEPELWRRINMLGHADLSRQLNLHGMAQAAVRRSAGRCEAFWCEHAGGHGFLLRLADQAPSLKSLRLVSCYKFSDEALTEAIVKFPLLEELELALCSNVGGSGVLGVVGKACPQLKSFRLIKDVLYDSEASDYDKDDEAMGIATMRGLRSLQLFGNGLTNKGLTAILDNCCHLEFLDIRHCFNVYMDNTLRTKCVRISTLWLILPKLGDVGMREQFIRPQASDRGFPRIISSSSMDARGDLSAIENQVRKLIDDLRSDSIEGQRSATSEIRLLAKHNMANRIVVADCGAINLLVGFLHSPDAKIQENAATSLLNLSISDNNKIAIVNAYAIDPLIHVLETGNPEAKENSAATLSSLSVIKEHKVRVGRSGAVKPLVDFLVSGTPQGKRDAAIALFYLSILDENKGRIVQADAVKQLVKLMDPALGMIDKAVAVLANLAMIPEGRTAIGETRGIPALVEVVELGSPRGKENAAAALLQLCKNSNRSCSIVLREGVLPPLVTLSRSGTPRAREKAQALLSYFHSQRRGNSGRG
;
A
#
# COMPACT_ATOMS: atom_id res chain seq x y z
N MET A 1 32.09 -67.59 -5.85
CA MET A 1 32.02 -66.10 -5.86
C MET A 1 31.44 -65.66 -7.19
N PRO A 2 30.58 -64.63 -7.28
CA PRO A 2 30.01 -63.76 -6.23
C PRO A 2 28.48 -64.00 -6.06
N SER A 3 27.83 -63.95 -4.90
CA SER A 3 27.57 -62.91 -3.87
C SER A 3 26.60 -61.78 -4.27
N SER A 4 25.35 -61.97 -3.84
CA SER A 4 24.44 -61.04 -3.11
C SER A 4 24.24 -59.59 -3.59
N SER A 5 22.98 -59.23 -3.83
CA SER A 5 22.44 -57.88 -3.63
C SER A 5 20.95 -57.95 -3.33
N SER A 6 20.61 -58.16 -2.06
CA SER A 6 19.27 -57.88 -1.52
C SER A 6 19.06 -56.37 -1.51
N PHE A 7 18.07 -55.89 -2.26
CA PHE A 7 17.58 -54.52 -2.16
C PHE A 7 16.96 -54.31 -0.76
N VAL A 8 17.76 -53.78 0.15
CA VAL A 8 17.25 -53.19 1.40
C VAL A 8 16.61 -51.87 1.01
N SER A 9 15.28 -51.84 1.05
CA SER A 9 14.51 -50.60 1.11
C SER A 9 14.97 -49.84 2.36
N ALA A 10 15.67 -48.72 2.19
CA ALA A 10 15.94 -47.81 3.28
C ALA A 10 14.61 -47.22 3.75
N GLU A 11 14.04 -47.78 4.82
CA GLU A 11 13.00 -47.10 5.59
C GLU A 11 13.57 -45.74 5.99
N ALA A 12 12.95 -44.66 5.51
CA ALA A 12 13.24 -43.33 6.01
C ALA A 12 12.98 -43.36 7.51
N GLU A 13 14.04 -43.24 8.33
CA GLU A 13 13.93 -43.12 9.78
C GLU A 13 12.91 -42.01 10.09
N THR A 14 11.70 -42.41 10.49
CA THR A 14 10.66 -41.48 10.88
C THR A 14 11.06 -40.91 12.23
N ARG A 15 11.85 -39.82 12.20
CA ARG A 15 12.26 -39.13 13.42
C ARG A 15 11.01 -38.75 14.22
N ASN A 16 10.92 -39.26 15.44
CA ASN A 16 9.79 -38.99 16.32
C ASN A 16 9.91 -37.58 16.91
N TRP A 17 9.42 -36.58 16.16
CA TRP A 17 9.42 -35.18 16.59
C TRP A 17 8.59 -34.91 17.84
N ALA A 18 7.71 -35.83 18.26
CA ALA A 18 6.89 -35.68 19.46
C ALA A 18 7.66 -35.92 20.78
N GLU A 19 8.80 -36.62 20.71
CA GLU A 19 9.65 -36.99 21.86
C GLU A 19 10.88 -36.08 22.03
N LEU A 20 10.94 -34.96 21.29
CA LEU A 20 12.00 -33.99 21.49
C LEU A 20 11.98 -33.44 22.92
N PRO A 21 13.16 -33.28 23.56
CA PRO A 21 13.29 -32.56 24.81
C PRO A 21 12.67 -31.15 24.75
N LEU A 22 12.10 -30.69 25.87
CA LEU A 22 11.37 -29.40 25.93
C LEU A 22 12.25 -28.20 25.57
N ASP A 23 13.54 -28.23 25.93
CA ASP A 23 14.55 -27.24 25.58
C ASP A 23 14.79 -27.19 24.06
N ALA A 24 14.81 -28.34 23.38
CA ALA A 24 14.91 -28.40 21.93
C ALA A 24 13.65 -27.86 21.24
N ILE A 25 12.46 -28.22 21.74
CA ILE A 25 11.18 -27.70 21.22
C ILE A 25 11.12 -26.18 21.42
N SER A 26 11.43 -25.68 22.62
CA SER A 26 11.47 -24.26 22.95
C SER A 26 12.43 -23.51 22.02
N SER A 27 13.64 -24.04 21.82
CA SER A 27 14.64 -23.46 20.91
C SER A 27 14.16 -23.37 19.46
N ILE A 28 13.34 -24.31 19.01
CA ILE A 28 12.71 -24.26 17.67
C ILE A 28 11.61 -23.21 17.65
N LEU A 29 10.74 -23.18 18.67
CA LEU A 29 9.63 -22.22 18.74
C LEU A 29 10.13 -20.77 18.77
N HIS A 30 11.22 -20.47 19.47
CA HIS A 30 11.84 -19.13 19.48
C HIS A 30 12.37 -18.66 18.12
N LYS A 31 12.52 -19.56 17.14
CA LYS A 31 12.93 -19.23 15.77
C LYS A 31 11.77 -19.01 14.80
N LEU A 32 10.53 -19.22 15.24
CA LEU A 32 9.35 -19.13 14.39
C LEU A 32 8.55 -17.85 14.66
N GLY A 33 7.80 -17.39 13.65
CA GLY A 33 6.85 -16.31 13.83
C GLY A 33 5.68 -16.72 14.73
N HIS A 34 5.15 -15.80 15.54
CA HIS A 34 4.06 -16.10 16.47
C HIS A 34 2.79 -16.60 15.78
N VAL A 35 2.51 -16.13 14.55
CA VAL A 35 1.41 -16.63 13.73
C VAL A 35 1.66 -18.08 13.30
N ASP A 36 2.88 -18.40 12.86
CA ASP A 36 3.26 -19.75 12.43
C ASP A 36 3.18 -20.75 13.59
N ILE A 37 3.64 -20.35 14.78
CA ILE A 37 3.53 -21.16 16.01
C ILE A 37 2.07 -21.49 16.30
N LEU A 38 1.16 -20.54 16.15
CA LEU A 38 -0.27 -20.73 16.43
C LEU A 38 -0.98 -21.57 15.36
N MET A 39 -0.48 -21.58 14.12
CA MET A 39 -1.06 -22.33 13.00
C MET A 39 -0.52 -23.75 12.87
N GLY A 40 0.76 -23.98 13.19
CA GLY A 40 1.42 -25.27 12.95
C GLY A 40 1.91 -25.92 14.25
N PRO A 41 3.14 -25.65 14.70
CA PRO A 41 3.76 -26.38 15.81
C PRO A 41 2.94 -26.40 17.10
N GLY A 42 2.29 -25.30 17.45
CA GLY A 42 1.42 -25.21 18.63
C GLY A 42 0.14 -26.06 18.55
N GLN A 43 -0.15 -26.64 17.39
CA GLN A 43 -1.27 -27.55 17.17
C GLN A 43 -0.85 -29.00 16.93
N ALA A 44 0.44 -29.26 16.69
CA ALA A 44 0.95 -30.55 16.20
C ALA A 44 0.71 -31.73 17.17
N CYS A 45 1.25 -31.66 18.40
CA CYS A 45 1.06 -32.70 19.41
C CYS A 45 1.07 -32.11 20.83
N ARG A 46 0.82 -32.95 21.85
CA ARG A 46 0.72 -32.51 23.26
C ARG A 46 1.99 -31.81 23.74
N SER A 47 3.17 -32.34 23.43
CA SER A 47 4.47 -31.79 23.87
C SER A 47 4.70 -30.40 23.30
N TRP A 48 4.51 -30.24 21.98
CA TRP A 48 4.68 -28.95 21.29
C TRP A 48 3.62 -27.92 21.66
N ARG A 49 2.36 -28.35 21.82
CA ARG A 49 1.28 -27.49 22.32
C ARG A 49 1.54 -27.03 23.74
N GLY A 50 2.08 -27.91 24.59
CA GLY A 50 2.50 -27.59 25.96
C GLY A 50 3.59 -26.52 25.95
N ALA A 51 4.70 -26.78 25.24
CA ALA A 51 5.80 -25.81 25.11
C ALA A 51 5.32 -24.45 24.57
N ALA A 52 4.49 -24.44 23.51
CA ALA A 52 3.98 -23.19 22.94
C ALA A 52 2.96 -22.45 23.83
N ARG A 53 2.36 -23.10 24.85
CA ARG A 53 1.36 -22.48 25.73
C ARG A 53 1.94 -22.10 27.09
N ASP A 54 2.79 -22.95 27.63
CA ASP A 54 3.21 -22.93 29.03
C ASP A 54 4.56 -22.20 29.23
N GLU A 55 5.15 -21.66 28.15
CA GLU A 55 6.34 -20.82 28.18
C GLU A 55 6.02 -19.33 27.90
N PRO A 56 5.87 -18.48 28.94
CA PRO A 56 5.50 -17.08 28.75
C PRO A 56 6.56 -16.22 28.05
N GLU A 57 7.85 -16.56 28.19
CA GLU A 57 8.95 -15.81 27.57
C GLU A 57 8.87 -15.85 26.03
N LEU A 58 8.35 -16.93 25.45
CA LEU A 58 8.05 -17.03 24.01
C LEU A 58 7.10 -15.93 23.53
N TRP A 59 6.21 -15.48 24.42
CA TRP A 59 5.16 -14.48 24.16
C TRP A 59 5.49 -13.12 24.78
N ARG A 60 6.73 -12.90 25.21
CA ARG A 60 7.18 -11.62 25.76
C ARG A 60 7.17 -10.50 24.71
N ARG A 61 7.51 -10.81 23.46
CA ARG A 61 7.52 -9.88 22.32
C ARG A 61 6.73 -10.46 21.16
N ILE A 62 5.44 -10.19 21.11
CA ILE A 62 4.50 -10.78 20.15
C ILE A 62 4.54 -9.99 18.83
N ASN A 63 4.88 -10.67 17.74
CA ASN A 63 4.86 -10.10 16.39
C ASN A 63 3.86 -10.85 15.50
N MET A 64 2.85 -10.12 15.03
CA MET A 64 1.82 -10.62 14.10
C MET A 64 1.74 -9.75 12.83
N LEU A 65 2.81 -9.04 12.48
CA LEU A 65 2.93 -8.27 11.25
C LEU A 65 3.26 -9.19 10.05
N GLY A 66 2.93 -8.76 8.82
CA GLY A 66 3.36 -9.46 7.59
C GLY A 66 2.45 -10.61 7.16
N HIS A 67 1.27 -10.73 7.77
CA HIS A 67 0.26 -11.76 7.44
C HIS A 67 -1.03 -11.15 6.87
N ALA A 68 -0.96 -9.94 6.31
CA ALA A 68 -2.12 -9.22 5.77
C ALA A 68 -2.91 -10.04 4.72
N ASP A 69 -2.21 -10.76 3.84
CA ASP A 69 -2.81 -11.60 2.80
C ASP A 69 -3.68 -12.73 3.38
N LEU A 70 -3.36 -13.17 4.59
CA LEU A 70 -4.06 -14.24 5.31
C LEU A 70 -5.18 -13.71 6.21
N SER A 71 -5.33 -12.39 6.37
CA SER A 71 -6.33 -11.77 7.26
C SER A 71 -7.79 -12.12 6.92
N ARG A 72 -8.07 -12.48 5.65
CA ARG A 72 -9.39 -12.95 5.20
C ARG A 72 -9.63 -14.44 5.45
N GLN A 73 -8.59 -15.21 5.68
CA GLN A 73 -8.63 -16.67 5.82
C GLN A 73 -8.42 -17.12 7.27
N LEU A 74 -7.69 -16.34 8.07
CA LEU A 74 -7.32 -16.66 9.43
C LEU A 74 -8.03 -15.79 10.47
N ASN A 75 -8.36 -16.38 11.61
CA ASN A 75 -8.85 -15.65 12.77
C ASN A 75 -7.70 -15.00 13.54
N LEU A 76 -7.04 -14.00 12.93
CA LEU A 76 -5.93 -13.25 13.53
C LEU A 76 -6.31 -12.64 14.88
N HIS A 77 -7.58 -12.24 15.05
CA HIS A 77 -8.09 -11.73 16.31
C HIS A 77 -8.04 -12.77 17.45
N GLY A 78 -8.51 -13.99 17.19
CA GLY A 78 -8.45 -15.09 18.17
C GLY A 78 -7.00 -15.49 18.48
N MET A 79 -6.14 -15.46 17.46
CA MET A 79 -4.72 -15.75 17.61
C MET A 79 -4.01 -14.69 18.48
N ALA A 80 -4.29 -13.41 18.26
CA ALA A 80 -3.77 -12.32 19.07
C ALA A 80 -4.20 -12.44 20.54
N GLN A 81 -5.46 -12.77 20.80
CA GLN A 81 -5.93 -13.03 22.18
C GLN A 81 -5.21 -14.21 22.81
N ALA A 82 -5.01 -15.30 22.07
CA ALA A 82 -4.31 -16.47 22.58
C ALA A 82 -2.85 -16.13 22.93
N ALA A 83 -2.17 -15.39 22.06
CA ALA A 83 -0.80 -14.94 22.26
C ALA A 83 -0.65 -14.08 23.52
N VAL A 84 -1.52 -13.07 23.69
CA VAL A 84 -1.51 -12.19 24.87
C VAL A 84 -1.79 -12.98 26.15
N ARG A 85 -2.77 -13.90 26.14
CA ARG A 85 -3.04 -14.77 27.30
C ARG A 85 -1.83 -15.63 27.68
N ARG A 86 -1.11 -16.17 26.70
CA ARG A 86 0.08 -17.00 26.93
C ARG A 86 1.26 -16.21 27.47
N SER A 87 1.31 -14.90 27.24
CA SER A 87 2.33 -14.02 27.84
C SER A 87 2.22 -13.90 29.36
N ALA A 88 1.08 -14.27 29.95
CA ALA A 88 0.84 -14.27 31.39
C ALA A 88 1.26 -12.95 32.09
N GLY A 89 0.93 -11.80 31.51
CA GLY A 89 1.27 -10.48 32.08
C GLY A 89 2.65 -9.93 31.71
N ARG A 90 3.49 -10.73 31.03
CA ARG A 90 4.88 -10.40 30.68
C ARG A 90 5.06 -9.84 29.27
N CYS A 91 3.98 -9.58 28.54
CA CYS A 91 4.08 -8.98 27.22
C CYS A 91 4.67 -7.56 27.32
N GLU A 92 5.85 -7.38 26.74
CA GLU A 92 6.57 -6.10 26.66
C GLU A 92 6.42 -5.46 25.27
N ALA A 93 6.16 -6.25 24.23
CA ALA A 93 5.91 -5.74 22.89
C ALA A 93 4.76 -6.49 22.22
N PHE A 94 3.85 -5.74 21.60
CA PHE A 94 2.75 -6.30 20.83
C PHE A 94 2.61 -5.55 19.50
N TRP A 95 2.84 -6.26 18.40
CA TRP A 95 2.78 -5.72 17.05
C TRP A 95 1.77 -6.50 16.22
N CYS A 96 0.82 -5.81 15.61
CA CYS A 96 -0.19 -6.48 14.80
C CYS A 96 -0.59 -5.72 13.54
N GLU A 97 -1.02 -6.49 12.56
CA GLU A 97 -1.57 -6.00 11.30
C GLU A 97 -2.94 -6.63 11.05
N HIS A 98 -3.96 -5.81 10.80
CA HIS A 98 -5.36 -6.26 10.62
C HIS A 98 -5.95 -7.09 11.79
N ALA A 99 -5.31 -7.12 12.95
CA ALA A 99 -5.75 -7.92 14.09
C ALA A 99 -6.27 -7.02 15.22
N GLY A 100 -7.56 -7.15 15.53
CA GLY A 100 -8.16 -6.44 16.66
C GLY A 100 -9.47 -5.75 16.35
N GLY A 101 -10.07 -5.20 17.40
CA GLY A 101 -11.25 -4.36 17.40
C GLY A 101 -11.39 -3.75 18.80
N HIS A 102 -12.34 -2.84 19.00
CA HIS A 102 -12.53 -2.08 20.24
C HIS A 102 -12.24 -2.88 21.55
N GLY A 103 -12.89 -4.02 21.77
CA GLY A 103 -12.68 -4.83 22.99
C GLY A 103 -11.33 -5.55 23.13
N PHE A 104 -10.52 -5.65 22.08
CA PHE A 104 -9.19 -6.27 22.17
C PHE A 104 -8.16 -5.37 22.83
N LEU A 105 -8.14 -4.07 22.51
CA LEU A 105 -7.20 -3.11 23.10
C LEU A 105 -7.36 -3.04 24.62
N LEU A 106 -8.61 -3.02 25.10
CA LEU A 106 -8.92 -3.04 26.53
C LEU A 106 -8.44 -4.33 27.20
N ARG A 107 -8.64 -5.49 26.57
CA ARG A 107 -8.11 -6.76 27.09
C ARG A 107 -6.59 -6.81 27.08
N LEU A 108 -5.95 -6.25 26.05
CA LEU A 108 -4.49 -6.13 26.00
C LEU A 108 -4.01 -5.27 27.17
N ALA A 109 -4.66 -4.14 27.41
CA ALA A 109 -4.39 -3.28 28.56
C ALA A 109 -4.52 -4.00 29.91
N ASP A 110 -5.55 -4.83 30.08
CA ASP A 110 -5.74 -5.59 31.32
C ASP A 110 -4.73 -6.75 31.47
N GLN A 111 -4.27 -7.33 30.35
CA GLN A 111 -3.44 -8.55 30.35
C GLN A 111 -1.95 -8.29 30.12
N ALA A 112 -1.55 -7.07 29.75
CA ALA A 112 -0.17 -6.70 29.45
C ALA A 112 0.20 -5.34 30.08
N PRO A 113 0.24 -5.22 31.42
CA PRO A 113 0.61 -3.98 32.10
C PRO A 113 2.09 -3.60 31.90
N SER A 114 2.93 -4.57 31.50
CA SER A 114 4.37 -4.39 31.26
C SER A 114 4.69 -3.91 29.84
N LEU A 115 3.70 -3.52 29.05
CA LEU A 115 3.86 -3.20 27.64
C LEU A 115 4.71 -1.93 27.45
N LYS A 116 5.79 -2.07 26.68
CA LYS A 116 6.75 -1.00 26.33
C LYS A 116 6.67 -0.60 24.86
N SER A 117 6.22 -1.49 23.98
CA SER A 117 6.13 -1.23 22.53
C SER A 117 4.79 -1.73 21.97
N LEU A 118 4.01 -0.81 21.41
CA LEU A 118 2.73 -1.11 20.77
C LEU A 118 2.75 -0.63 19.32
N ARG A 119 2.54 -1.55 18.37
CA ARG A 119 2.45 -1.22 16.95
C ARG A 119 1.15 -1.74 16.36
N LEU A 120 0.32 -0.83 15.86
CA LEU A 120 -0.98 -1.13 15.25
C LEU A 120 -0.94 -0.71 13.78
N VAL A 121 -1.04 -1.69 12.87
CA VAL A 121 -0.96 -1.47 11.43
C VAL A 121 -2.28 -1.90 10.77
N SER A 122 -2.86 -1.04 9.94
CA SER A 122 -4.09 -1.32 9.15
C SER A 122 -5.26 -1.86 10.00
N CYS A 123 -5.39 -1.38 11.23
CA CYS A 123 -6.36 -1.87 12.20
C CYS A 123 -7.62 -0.98 12.25
N TYR A 124 -8.46 -1.08 11.22
CA TYR A 124 -9.63 -0.21 11.00
C TYR A 124 -10.77 -0.37 12.03
N LYS A 125 -10.75 -1.39 12.88
CA LYS A 125 -11.81 -1.68 13.86
C LYS A 125 -11.55 -1.04 15.24
N PHE A 126 -10.44 -0.33 15.41
CA PHE A 126 -10.19 0.44 16.62
C PHE A 126 -10.81 1.83 16.50
N SER A 127 -11.27 2.37 17.62
CA SER A 127 -11.77 3.75 17.73
C SER A 127 -10.88 4.56 18.64
N ASP A 128 -10.92 5.88 18.48
CA ASP A 128 -10.28 6.86 19.36
C ASP A 128 -10.61 6.65 20.85
N GLU A 129 -11.87 6.33 21.16
CA GLU A 129 -12.32 5.99 22.52
C GLU A 129 -11.59 4.76 23.09
N ALA A 130 -11.44 3.70 22.27
CA ALA A 130 -10.78 2.47 22.69
C ALA A 130 -9.32 2.70 23.05
N LEU A 131 -8.62 3.51 22.24
CA LEU A 131 -7.22 3.84 22.48
C LEU A 131 -7.09 4.73 23.71
N THR A 132 -7.96 5.72 23.87
CA THR A 132 -7.99 6.63 25.03
C THR A 132 -8.16 5.87 26.35
N GLU A 133 -9.03 4.87 26.38
CA GLU A 133 -9.28 4.09 27.58
C GLU A 133 -8.16 3.05 27.85
N ALA A 134 -7.58 2.47 26.79
CA ALA A 134 -6.48 1.52 26.92
C ALA A 134 -5.14 2.18 27.30
N ILE A 135 -4.82 3.36 26.74
CA ILE A 135 -3.50 3.99 26.87
C ILE A 135 -3.16 4.37 28.32
N VAL A 136 -4.17 4.72 29.12
CA VAL A 136 -4.02 5.03 30.56
C VAL A 136 -3.49 3.83 31.35
N LYS A 137 -3.70 2.61 30.84
CA LYS A 137 -3.23 1.36 31.43
C LYS A 137 -1.86 0.92 30.89
N PHE A 138 -1.19 1.74 30.04
CA PHE A 138 0.16 1.49 29.52
C PHE A 138 1.18 2.54 30.01
N PRO A 139 1.45 2.64 31.33
CA PRO A 139 2.32 3.68 31.87
C PRO A 139 3.81 3.52 31.48
N LEU A 140 4.20 2.32 31.06
CA LEU A 140 5.57 1.97 30.67
C LEU A 140 5.82 2.06 29.16
N LEU A 141 4.87 2.59 28.39
CA LEU A 141 4.97 2.63 26.93
C LEU A 141 6.11 3.56 26.49
N GLU A 142 7.10 3.00 25.80
CA GLU A 142 8.25 3.71 25.25
C GLU A 142 8.13 3.94 23.73
N GLU A 143 7.37 3.08 23.04
CA GLU A 143 7.16 3.12 21.60
C GLU A 143 5.69 2.92 21.23
N LEU A 144 5.16 3.80 20.39
CA LEU A 144 3.82 3.70 19.82
C LEU A 144 3.86 3.95 18.31
N GLU A 145 3.33 3.00 17.55
CA GLU A 145 3.12 3.13 16.10
C GLU A 145 1.63 2.96 15.77
N LEU A 146 1.10 3.95 15.06
CA LEU A 146 -0.24 3.96 14.48
C LEU A 146 -0.10 4.13 12.96
N ALA A 147 -0.21 3.04 12.22
CA ALA A 147 -0.06 3.04 10.77
C ALA A 147 -1.35 2.61 10.08
N LEU A 148 -1.85 3.43 9.15
CA LEU A 148 -3.06 3.17 8.34
C LEU A 148 -4.29 2.81 9.19
N CYS A 149 -4.40 3.37 10.40
CA CYS A 149 -5.54 3.20 11.29
C CYS A 149 -6.51 4.37 11.11
N SER A 150 -7.38 4.33 10.10
CA SER A 150 -8.24 5.46 9.70
C SER A 150 -9.19 5.99 10.78
N ASN A 151 -9.49 5.17 11.79
CA ASN A 151 -10.44 5.47 12.87
C ASN A 151 -9.74 5.81 14.20
N VAL A 152 -8.41 5.96 14.17
CA VAL A 152 -7.58 6.25 15.35
C VAL A 152 -6.59 7.36 15.01
N GLY A 153 -6.53 8.41 15.83
CA GLY A 153 -5.56 9.49 15.71
C GLY A 153 -6.15 10.89 15.74
N GLY A 154 -7.38 11.09 16.23
CA GLY A 154 -7.91 12.44 16.48
C GLY A 154 -7.10 13.22 17.53
N SER A 155 -7.16 14.56 17.48
CA SER A 155 -6.38 15.47 18.35
C SER A 155 -6.57 15.20 19.85
N GLY A 156 -7.81 14.94 20.26
CA GLY A 156 -8.14 14.59 21.64
C GLY A 156 -7.38 13.34 22.14
N VAL A 157 -7.21 12.33 21.27
CA VAL A 157 -6.57 11.07 21.66
C VAL A 157 -5.06 11.20 21.76
N LEU A 158 -4.41 11.86 20.81
CA LEU A 158 -2.96 12.06 20.86
C LEU A 158 -2.55 12.91 22.07
N GLY A 159 -3.37 13.88 22.45
CA GLY A 159 -3.18 14.65 23.69
C GLY A 159 -3.32 13.80 24.96
N VAL A 160 -4.21 12.80 24.97
CA VAL A 160 -4.30 11.84 26.08
C VAL A 160 -3.08 10.91 26.12
N VAL A 161 -2.62 10.43 24.97
CA VAL A 161 -1.41 9.59 24.87
C VAL A 161 -0.20 10.30 25.49
N GLY A 162 0.04 11.57 25.14
CA GLY A 162 1.18 12.31 25.70
C GLY A 162 1.10 12.56 27.20
N LYS A 163 -0.12 12.65 27.77
CA LYS A 163 -0.34 12.75 29.23
C LYS A 163 -0.22 11.40 29.94
N ALA A 164 -0.69 10.33 29.33
CA ALA A 164 -0.76 8.99 29.92
C ALA A 164 0.58 8.23 29.84
N CYS A 165 1.40 8.48 28.82
CA CYS A 165 2.65 7.77 28.57
C CYS A 165 3.87 8.71 28.68
N PRO A 166 4.32 9.08 29.89
CA PRO A 166 5.45 10.00 30.08
C PRO A 166 6.80 9.42 29.63
N GLN A 167 6.90 8.09 29.49
CA GLN A 167 8.10 7.39 29.03
C GLN A 167 8.18 7.24 27.51
N LEU A 168 7.22 7.79 26.76
CA LEU A 168 7.16 7.64 25.30
C LEU A 168 8.35 8.35 24.64
N LYS A 169 9.23 7.57 24.03
CA LYS A 169 10.47 8.03 23.36
C LYS A 169 10.33 8.02 21.84
N SER A 170 9.53 7.10 21.30
CA SER A 170 9.36 6.92 19.85
C SER A 170 7.88 6.91 19.48
N PHE A 171 7.49 7.80 18.58
CA PHE A 171 6.13 7.90 18.07
C PHE A 171 6.14 7.90 16.55
N ARG A 172 5.33 7.03 15.95
CA ARG A 172 5.18 6.91 14.50
C ARG A 172 3.69 6.97 14.16
N LEU A 173 3.33 7.96 13.34
CA LEU A 173 1.99 8.13 12.83
C LEU A 173 2.04 8.12 11.30
N ILE A 174 1.49 7.06 10.70
CA ILE A 174 1.41 6.91 9.24
C ILE A 174 -0.06 6.91 8.86
N LYS A 175 -0.44 7.89 8.04
CA LYS A 175 -1.79 8.00 7.50
C LYS A 175 -1.82 7.62 6.03
N ASP A 176 -2.98 7.17 5.60
CA ASP A 176 -3.24 6.96 4.18
C ASP A 176 -3.32 8.33 3.50
N VAL A 177 -2.46 8.55 2.50
CA VAL A 177 -2.38 9.80 1.72
C VAL A 177 -3.68 10.06 0.94
N LEU A 178 -4.58 9.07 0.86
CA LEU A 178 -5.87 9.14 0.18
C LEU A 178 -6.96 9.93 0.94
N TYR A 179 -6.76 10.27 2.22
CA TYR A 179 -7.79 10.85 3.11
C TYR A 179 -7.60 12.35 3.43
N ASP A 180 -6.91 13.12 2.59
CA ASP A 180 -7.02 14.57 2.70
C ASP A 180 -8.36 15.00 2.09
N SER A 181 -9.37 15.06 2.95
CA SER A 181 -10.65 15.69 2.66
C SER A 181 -10.36 17.13 2.24
N GLU A 182 -10.45 17.44 0.95
CA GLU A 182 -10.47 18.80 0.41
C GLU A 182 -11.73 19.59 0.86
N ALA A 183 -12.44 19.15 1.90
CA ALA A 183 -13.64 19.79 2.42
C ALA A 183 -13.84 19.49 3.92
N SER A 184 -13.16 20.23 4.79
CA SER A 184 -13.67 20.47 6.16
C SER A 184 -12.92 21.58 6.86
N ASP A 185 -13.65 22.35 7.65
CA ASP A 185 -13.24 23.44 8.55
C ASP A 185 -12.40 22.95 9.78
N TYR A 186 -11.71 21.80 9.67
CA TYR A 186 -10.89 21.24 10.74
C TYR A 186 -9.51 21.91 10.77
N ASP A 187 -9.04 22.26 11.97
CA ASP A 187 -7.69 22.78 12.17
C ASP A 187 -6.67 21.72 11.75
N LYS A 188 -5.81 22.06 10.79
CA LYS A 188 -4.80 21.14 10.24
C LYS A 188 -3.70 20.79 11.23
N ASP A 189 -3.55 21.58 12.30
CA ASP A 189 -2.49 21.43 13.31
C ASP A 189 -2.94 20.70 14.58
N ASP A 190 -4.21 20.30 14.64
CA ASP A 190 -4.85 19.66 15.80
C ASP A 190 -4.09 18.42 16.32
N GLU A 191 -3.61 17.57 15.42
CA GLU A 191 -2.82 16.39 15.76
C GLU A 191 -1.42 16.75 16.22
N ALA A 192 -0.82 17.77 15.61
CA ALA A 192 0.47 18.28 16.01
C ALA A 192 0.41 18.86 17.42
N MET A 193 -0.70 19.52 17.80
CA MET A 193 -0.94 19.98 19.16
C MET A 193 -1.03 18.82 20.17
N GLY A 194 -1.66 17.71 19.78
CA GLY A 194 -1.66 16.48 20.58
C GLY A 194 -0.25 15.91 20.75
N ILE A 195 0.52 15.78 19.67
CA ILE A 195 1.91 15.28 19.68
C ILE A 195 2.82 16.18 20.52
N ALA A 196 2.62 17.51 20.48
CA ALA A 196 3.38 18.46 21.29
C ALA A 196 3.25 18.23 22.81
N THR A 197 2.26 17.46 23.26
CA THR A 197 2.16 17.06 24.68
C THR A 197 3.17 15.96 25.08
N MET A 198 3.78 15.26 24.11
CA MET A 198 4.71 14.15 24.31
C MET A 198 6.15 14.65 24.60
N ARG A 199 6.36 15.31 25.73
CA ARG A 199 7.62 16.03 26.05
C ARG A 199 8.89 15.15 26.07
N GLY A 200 8.76 13.85 26.31
CA GLY A 200 9.86 12.88 26.37
C GLY A 200 10.33 12.36 25.01
N LEU A 201 9.72 12.81 23.91
CA LEU A 201 9.93 12.24 22.58
C LEU A 201 11.34 12.49 22.04
N ARG A 202 11.99 11.43 21.56
CA ARG A 202 13.31 11.44 20.92
C ARG A 202 13.25 11.13 19.43
N SER A 203 12.27 10.34 19.01
CA SER A 203 12.06 9.95 17.62
C SER A 203 10.61 10.18 17.22
N LEU A 204 10.41 10.97 16.17
CA LEU A 204 9.11 11.26 15.59
C LEU A 204 9.12 10.96 14.10
N GLN A 205 8.13 10.18 13.65
CA GLN A 205 7.85 10.04 12.23
C GLN A 205 6.38 10.33 11.95
N LEU A 206 6.14 11.28 11.07
CA LEU A 206 4.83 11.68 10.58
C LEU A 206 4.80 11.49 9.07
N PHE A 207 3.90 10.65 8.59
CA PHE A 207 3.74 10.35 7.17
C PHE A 207 2.29 10.58 6.76
N GLY A 208 2.08 11.38 5.70
CA GLY A 208 0.73 11.73 5.23
C GLY A 208 -0.05 12.60 6.22
N ASN A 209 0.62 13.39 7.04
CA ASN A 209 -0.03 14.28 8.01
C ASN A 209 -0.24 15.69 7.41
N GLY A 210 -1.40 16.29 7.68
CA GLY A 210 -1.81 17.58 7.15
C GLY A 210 -1.20 18.81 7.83
N LEU A 211 -0.34 18.63 8.85
CA LEU A 211 0.19 19.73 9.66
C LEU A 211 0.88 20.84 8.84
N THR A 212 0.79 22.05 9.37
CA THR A 212 1.44 23.24 8.84
C THR A 212 2.71 23.59 9.62
N ASN A 213 3.39 24.67 9.22
CA ASN A 213 4.53 25.21 9.97
C ASN A 213 4.19 25.52 11.44
N LYS A 214 2.94 25.89 11.75
CA LYS A 214 2.52 26.20 13.13
C LYS A 214 2.52 24.93 13.98
N GLY A 215 1.89 23.86 13.50
CA GLY A 215 1.88 22.57 14.19
C GLY A 215 3.27 22.01 14.38
N LEU A 216 4.13 22.07 13.35
CA LEU A 216 5.52 21.60 13.48
C LEU A 216 6.29 22.42 14.51
N THR A 217 6.12 23.76 14.50
CA THR A 217 6.75 24.63 15.49
C THR A 217 6.32 24.28 16.90
N ALA A 218 5.03 24.00 17.13
CA ALA A 218 4.52 23.57 18.43
C ALA A 218 5.17 22.27 18.91
N ILE A 219 5.36 21.29 18.02
CA ILE A 219 6.07 20.04 18.33
C ILE A 219 7.53 20.35 18.70
N LEU A 220 8.25 21.11 17.87
CA LEU A 220 9.67 21.42 18.10
C LEU A 220 9.91 22.21 19.39
N ASP A 221 8.98 23.05 19.79
CA ASP A 221 9.08 23.86 21.01
C ASP A 221 8.81 23.06 22.28
N ASN A 222 7.93 22.05 22.22
CA ASN A 222 7.57 21.25 23.40
C ASN A 222 8.34 19.92 23.51
N CYS A 223 8.77 19.32 22.40
CA CYS A 223 9.54 18.07 22.35
C CYS A 223 11.04 18.37 22.30
N CYS A 224 11.59 18.90 23.40
CA CYS A 224 12.95 19.45 23.41
C CYS A 224 14.07 18.38 23.27
N HIS A 225 13.76 17.10 23.49
CA HIS A 225 14.68 15.97 23.39
C HIS A 225 14.65 15.27 22.02
N LEU A 226 13.97 15.85 21.02
CA LEU A 226 13.79 15.24 19.71
C LEU A 226 15.12 15.20 18.94
N GLU A 227 15.60 13.98 18.64
CA GLU A 227 16.84 13.68 17.94
C GLU A 227 16.60 13.21 16.50
N PHE A 228 15.46 12.56 16.25
CA PHE A 228 15.04 12.07 14.94
C PHE A 228 13.68 12.64 14.55
N LEU A 229 13.60 13.24 13.36
CA LEU A 229 12.36 13.74 12.78
C LEU A 229 12.26 13.35 11.32
N ASP A 230 11.25 12.56 10.98
CA ASP A 230 10.87 12.25 9.60
C ASP A 230 9.47 12.81 9.34
N ILE A 231 9.39 13.81 8.46
CA ILE A 231 8.14 14.46 8.03
C ILE A 231 7.95 14.33 6.52
N ARG A 232 8.52 13.28 5.90
CA ARG A 232 8.25 12.99 4.49
C ARG A 232 6.74 12.87 4.29
N HIS A 233 6.25 13.47 3.21
CA HIS A 233 4.81 13.51 2.85
C HIS A 233 3.91 14.35 3.78
N CYS A 234 4.47 15.23 4.62
CA CYS A 234 3.72 16.29 5.30
C CYS A 234 3.68 17.57 4.44
N PHE A 235 2.92 17.55 3.33
CA PHE A 235 3.05 18.53 2.24
C PHE A 235 2.72 19.99 2.57
N ASN A 236 2.07 20.25 3.71
CA ASN A 236 1.71 21.60 4.16
C ASN A 236 2.82 22.29 4.99
N VAL A 237 3.98 21.64 5.14
CA VAL A 237 5.18 22.20 5.82
C VAL A 237 6.15 22.79 4.79
N TYR A 238 6.55 24.04 5.00
CA TYR A 238 7.52 24.77 4.21
C TYR A 238 8.73 25.15 5.07
N MET A 239 9.94 24.73 4.69
CA MET A 239 11.15 25.02 5.47
C MET A 239 11.64 26.46 5.32
N ASP A 240 11.06 27.35 6.13
CA ASP A 240 11.51 28.73 6.33
C ASP A 240 12.73 28.82 7.27
N ASN A 241 13.27 30.04 7.41
CA ASN A 241 14.43 30.29 8.28
C ASN A 241 14.13 29.97 9.75
N THR A 242 12.89 30.20 10.20
CA THR A 242 12.47 29.95 11.59
C THR A 242 12.51 28.46 11.92
N LEU A 243 11.90 27.61 11.08
CA LEU A 243 11.92 26.16 11.26
C LEU A 243 13.33 25.59 11.13
N ARG A 244 14.16 26.11 10.21
CA ARG A 244 15.56 25.69 10.11
C ARG A 244 16.31 25.90 11.41
N THR A 245 16.17 27.07 12.04
CA THR A 245 16.84 27.34 13.33
C THR A 245 16.39 26.39 14.43
N LYS A 246 15.10 26.04 14.48
CA LYS A 246 14.56 25.09 15.46
C LYS A 246 15.01 23.65 15.19
N CYS A 247 15.19 23.26 13.93
CA CYS A 247 15.65 21.93 13.53
C CYS A 247 17.16 21.70 13.70
N VAL A 248 17.98 22.73 13.99
CA VAL A 248 19.44 22.56 14.20
C VAL A 248 19.76 21.56 15.32
N ARG A 249 18.87 21.41 16.31
CA ARG A 249 19.05 20.46 17.42
C ARG A 249 18.79 18.99 17.05
N ILE A 250 18.23 18.72 15.87
CA ILE A 250 17.79 17.38 15.46
C ILE A 250 18.96 16.68 14.77
N SER A 251 19.41 15.56 15.34
CA SER A 251 20.54 14.77 14.83
C SER A 251 20.26 14.12 13.47
N THR A 252 19.02 13.74 13.18
CA THR A 252 18.63 13.12 11.91
C THR A 252 17.28 13.67 11.45
N LEU A 253 17.30 14.38 10.33
CA LEU A 253 16.14 15.07 9.79
C LEU A 253 15.85 14.60 8.37
N TRP A 254 14.69 13.98 8.15
CA TRP A 254 14.21 13.58 6.85
C TRP A 254 13.06 14.49 6.41
N LEU A 255 13.32 15.26 5.37
CA LEU A 255 12.42 16.28 4.85
C LEU A 255 11.76 15.85 3.55
N ILE A 256 10.70 16.58 3.22
CA ILE A 256 10.09 16.61 1.89
C ILE A 256 11.20 16.97 0.89
N LEU A 257 11.40 16.14 -0.13
CA LEU A 257 12.29 16.46 -1.25
C LEU A 257 11.85 17.81 -1.85
N PRO A 258 12.76 18.77 -2.09
CA PRO A 258 12.37 20.05 -2.66
C PRO A 258 11.72 19.83 -4.04
N LYS A 259 10.65 20.59 -4.31
CA LYS A 259 10.18 20.79 -5.69
C LYS A 259 11.35 21.42 -6.45
N LEU A 260 11.91 20.74 -7.46
CA LEU A 260 12.89 21.36 -8.34
C LEU A 260 12.20 22.51 -9.08
N GLY A 261 12.50 23.72 -8.62
CA GLY A 261 11.92 24.99 -9.07
C GLY A 261 12.63 26.19 -8.44
N ASP A 262 13.26 26.02 -7.28
CA ASP A 262 14.24 26.98 -6.75
C ASP A 262 15.66 26.58 -7.19
N VAL A 263 16.14 27.25 -8.24
CA VAL A 263 17.53 27.18 -8.68
C VAL A 263 18.39 27.90 -7.64
N GLY A 264 18.94 27.16 -6.68
CA GLY A 264 19.97 27.70 -5.79
C GLY A 264 20.06 27.14 -4.38
N MET A 265 19.98 25.83 -4.14
CA MET A 265 20.53 25.26 -2.89
C MET A 265 21.17 23.90 -3.14
N ARG A 266 22.49 23.83 -2.90
CA ARG A 266 23.25 22.59 -2.77
C ARG A 266 22.65 21.72 -1.67
N GLU A 267 22.71 20.41 -1.85
CA GLU A 267 22.48 19.42 -0.80
C GLU A 267 23.24 19.82 0.47
N GLN A 268 22.52 20.16 1.54
CA GLN A 268 23.09 20.36 2.85
C GLN A 268 22.70 19.19 3.74
N PHE A 269 23.53 18.15 3.70
CA PHE A 269 23.69 17.24 4.82
C PHE A 269 24.29 18.03 5.99
N ILE A 270 23.49 18.41 6.98
CA ILE A 270 24.03 18.91 8.24
C ILE A 270 24.35 17.69 9.12
N ARG A 271 25.62 17.25 9.10
CA ARG A 271 26.19 16.42 10.18
C ARG A 271 26.73 17.36 11.26
N PRO A 272 26.32 17.27 12.54
CA PRO A 272 27.12 17.83 13.62
C PRO A 272 28.34 16.96 13.86
N GLN A 273 29.51 17.59 14.01
CA GLN A 273 30.78 16.96 14.34
C GLN A 273 30.67 16.11 15.62
N ALA A 274 31.26 14.91 15.56
CA ALA A 274 31.47 14.05 16.71
C ALA A 274 32.48 14.67 17.68
N SER A 275 32.13 14.75 18.96
CA SER A 275 33.12 14.83 20.04
C SER A 275 32.93 13.63 20.97
N ASP A 276 33.97 12.82 20.97
CA ASP A 276 34.18 11.58 21.70
C ASP A 276 34.09 11.75 23.22
N ARG A 277 33.13 11.09 23.89
CA ARG A 277 33.17 10.70 25.31
C ARG A 277 32.32 9.45 25.52
N GLY A 278 32.99 8.30 25.65
CA GLY A 278 32.35 7.02 25.94
C GLY A 278 31.86 6.86 27.37
N PHE A 279 30.89 5.95 27.57
CA PHE A 279 30.66 5.04 28.71
C PHE A 279 29.50 4.07 28.35
N PRO A 280 29.30 2.94 29.07
CA PRO A 280 29.28 1.60 28.45
C PRO A 280 27.90 1.06 28.08
N ARG A 281 27.94 0.08 27.16
CA ARG A 281 26.83 -0.72 26.63
C ARG A 281 26.21 -1.64 27.70
N ILE A 282 24.88 -1.68 27.74
CA ILE A 282 24.12 -2.86 28.21
C ILE A 282 23.48 -3.49 26.96
N ILE A 283 23.95 -4.70 26.62
CA ILE A 283 23.59 -5.46 25.43
C ILE A 283 22.39 -6.36 25.75
N SER A 284 21.40 -6.40 24.86
CA SER A 284 20.42 -7.48 24.78
C SER A 284 20.51 -8.10 23.38
N SER A 285 20.82 -9.40 23.33
CA SER A 285 21.40 -10.14 22.21
C SER A 285 20.43 -10.50 21.08
N SER A 286 19.12 -10.29 21.20
CA SER A 286 18.16 -10.66 20.15
C SER A 286 17.90 -9.57 19.09
N SER A 287 18.45 -8.35 19.28
CA SER A 287 18.35 -7.27 18.27
C SER A 287 19.50 -7.28 17.25
N MET A 288 20.52 -8.11 17.47
CA MET A 288 21.66 -8.24 16.56
C MET A 288 21.36 -9.15 15.36
N ASP A 289 20.46 -10.12 15.49
CA ASP A 289 20.20 -11.08 14.40
C ASP A 289 19.35 -10.46 13.27
N ALA A 290 18.29 -9.70 13.59
CA ALA A 290 17.50 -8.99 12.58
C ALA A 290 18.22 -7.76 11.99
N ARG A 291 19.07 -7.07 12.78
CA ARG A 291 19.96 -6.01 12.27
C ARG A 291 21.10 -6.58 11.43
N GLY A 292 21.61 -7.76 11.78
CA GLY A 292 22.65 -8.46 11.04
C GLY A 292 22.16 -8.89 9.67
N ASP A 293 20.93 -9.40 9.60
CA ASP A 293 20.31 -9.84 8.34
C ASP A 293 19.99 -8.65 7.41
N LEU A 294 19.41 -7.57 7.95
CA LEU A 294 19.21 -6.31 7.20
C LEU A 294 20.52 -5.66 6.77
N SER A 295 21.56 -5.67 7.62
CA SER A 295 22.88 -5.15 7.28
C SER A 295 23.60 -5.99 6.22
N ALA A 296 23.42 -7.32 6.25
CA ALA A 296 23.94 -8.22 5.23
C ALA A 296 23.26 -7.96 3.88
N ILE A 297 21.93 -7.80 3.85
CA ILE A 297 21.19 -7.42 2.66
C ILE A 297 21.60 -6.03 2.17
N GLU A 298 21.76 -5.05 3.06
CA GLU A 298 22.23 -3.71 2.71
C GLU A 298 23.62 -3.76 2.04
N ASN A 299 24.56 -4.52 2.61
CA ASN A 299 25.89 -4.73 2.04
C ASN A 299 25.83 -5.44 0.68
N GLN A 300 24.98 -6.46 0.54
CA GLN A 300 24.74 -7.14 -0.73
C GLN A 300 24.21 -6.16 -1.78
N VAL A 301 23.20 -5.35 -1.45
CA VAL A 301 22.62 -4.34 -2.34
C VAL A 301 23.66 -3.28 -2.73
N ARG A 302 24.51 -2.82 -1.80
CA ARG A 302 25.58 -1.87 -2.10
C ARG A 302 26.58 -2.44 -3.11
N LYS A 303 26.98 -3.71 -2.93
CA LYS A 303 27.83 -4.39 -3.91
C LYS A 303 27.16 -4.48 -5.29
N LEU A 304 25.88 -4.85 -5.34
CA LEU A 304 25.12 -4.90 -6.60
C LEU A 304 25.02 -3.52 -7.26
N ILE A 305 24.92 -2.44 -6.48
CA ILE A 305 24.94 -1.08 -6.99
C ILE A 305 26.30 -0.72 -7.60
N ASP A 306 27.40 -1.18 -7.01
CA ASP A 306 28.73 -0.98 -7.59
C ASP A 306 28.89 -1.78 -8.90
N ASP A 307 28.36 -3.02 -8.95
CA ASP A 307 28.32 -3.83 -10.18
C ASP A 307 27.45 -3.17 -11.27
N LEU A 308 26.33 -2.54 -10.90
CA LEU A 308 25.50 -1.74 -11.80
C LEU A 308 26.22 -0.51 -12.35
N ARG A 309 27.17 0.07 -11.60
CA ARG A 309 27.96 1.23 -12.04
C ARG A 309 29.16 0.84 -12.90
N SER A 310 29.48 -0.45 -12.96
CA SER A 310 30.57 -0.95 -13.80
C SER A 310 30.23 -0.84 -15.28
N ASP A 311 31.25 -0.78 -16.15
CA ASP A 311 31.07 -0.80 -17.61
C ASP A 311 30.82 -2.21 -18.18
N SER A 312 30.78 -3.23 -17.32
CA SER A 312 30.58 -4.63 -17.74
C SER A 312 29.10 -4.92 -17.98
N ILE A 313 28.71 -5.14 -19.23
CA ILE A 313 27.33 -5.53 -19.59
C ILE A 313 26.91 -6.82 -18.87
N GLU A 314 27.82 -7.79 -18.71
CA GLU A 314 27.50 -9.03 -17.99
C GLU A 314 27.34 -8.77 -16.47
N GLY A 315 28.17 -7.90 -15.90
CA GLY A 315 28.05 -7.45 -14.51
C GLY A 315 26.72 -6.74 -14.26
N GLN A 316 26.37 -5.79 -15.13
CA GLN A 316 25.09 -5.07 -15.08
C GLN A 316 23.90 -6.02 -15.26
N ARG A 317 23.98 -7.01 -16.15
CA ARG A 317 22.93 -8.01 -16.38
C ARG A 317 22.72 -8.89 -15.15
N SER A 318 23.80 -9.37 -14.54
CA SER A 318 23.74 -10.15 -13.30
C SER A 318 23.17 -9.31 -12.16
N ALA A 319 23.68 -8.10 -11.96
CA ALA A 319 23.27 -7.22 -10.88
C ALA A 319 21.80 -6.78 -10.98
N THR A 320 21.33 -6.40 -12.18
CA THR A 320 19.89 -6.10 -12.39
C THR A 320 19.00 -7.32 -12.15
N SER A 321 19.44 -8.53 -12.53
CA SER A 321 18.70 -9.76 -12.27
C SER A 321 18.64 -10.09 -10.77
N GLU A 322 19.73 -9.91 -10.03
CA GLU A 322 19.75 -10.14 -8.58
C GLU A 322 18.89 -9.12 -7.82
N ILE A 323 18.95 -7.84 -8.18
CA ILE A 323 18.08 -6.81 -7.60
C ILE A 323 16.61 -7.14 -7.83
N ARG A 324 16.26 -7.59 -9.03
CA ARG A 324 14.91 -8.07 -9.37
C ARG A 324 14.46 -9.19 -8.43
N LEU A 325 15.32 -10.18 -8.18
CA LEU A 325 15.02 -11.32 -7.29
C LEU A 325 14.88 -10.88 -5.83
N LEU A 326 15.78 -10.03 -5.33
CA LEU A 326 15.73 -9.49 -3.97
C LEU A 326 14.42 -8.74 -3.71
N ALA A 327 13.96 -7.96 -4.69
CA ALA A 327 12.73 -7.18 -4.59
C ALA A 327 11.44 -8.02 -4.76
N LYS A 328 11.53 -9.26 -5.25
CA LYS A 328 10.35 -10.04 -5.67
C LYS A 328 9.40 -10.38 -4.52
N HIS A 329 9.92 -10.89 -3.40
CA HIS A 329 9.09 -11.51 -2.36
C HIS A 329 9.16 -10.85 -0.98
N ASN A 330 10.17 -10.01 -0.71
CA ASN A 330 10.41 -9.48 0.62
C ASN A 330 10.23 -7.95 0.66
N MET A 331 9.27 -7.49 1.48
CA MET A 331 8.97 -6.08 1.64
C MET A 331 10.13 -5.27 2.23
N ALA A 332 10.87 -5.84 3.19
CA ALA A 332 12.05 -5.19 3.77
C ALA A 332 13.16 -5.01 2.73
N ASN A 333 13.38 -6.02 1.88
CA ASN A 333 14.35 -5.92 0.78
C ASN A 333 13.99 -4.82 -0.20
N ARG A 334 12.69 -4.65 -0.53
CA ARG A 334 12.25 -3.57 -1.43
C ARG A 334 12.60 -2.19 -0.87
N ILE A 335 12.45 -2.01 0.44
CA ILE A 335 12.80 -0.76 1.12
C ILE A 335 14.33 -0.56 1.09
N VAL A 336 15.11 -1.58 1.47
CA VAL A 336 16.58 -1.51 1.46
C VAL A 336 17.13 -1.21 0.06
N VAL A 337 16.60 -1.86 -0.98
CA VAL A 337 17.00 -1.60 -2.38
C VAL A 337 16.75 -0.14 -2.76
N ALA A 338 15.60 0.42 -2.35
CA ALA A 338 15.29 1.82 -2.60
C ALA A 338 16.19 2.78 -1.80
N ASP A 339 16.37 2.53 -0.51
CA ASP A 339 17.16 3.37 0.42
C ASP A 339 18.66 3.38 0.07
N CYS A 340 19.18 2.28 -0.50
CA CYS A 340 20.54 2.23 -1.02
C CYS A 340 20.73 3.03 -2.33
N GLY A 341 19.65 3.56 -2.93
CA GLY A 341 19.71 4.40 -4.12
C GLY A 341 19.68 3.64 -5.46
N ALA A 342 19.28 2.37 -5.47
CA ALA A 342 19.24 1.56 -6.70
C ALA A 342 18.23 2.11 -7.74
N ILE A 343 17.15 2.78 -7.29
CA ILE A 343 16.06 3.25 -8.16
C ILE A 343 16.59 4.13 -9.31
N ASN A 344 17.46 5.11 -9.02
CA ASN A 344 17.97 6.01 -10.08
C ASN A 344 18.77 5.25 -11.15
N LEU A 345 19.56 4.25 -10.75
CA LEU A 345 20.32 3.43 -11.68
C LEU A 345 19.39 2.55 -12.52
N LEU A 346 18.42 1.90 -11.89
CA LEU A 346 17.41 1.10 -12.58
C LEU A 346 16.61 1.93 -13.59
N VAL A 347 16.27 3.17 -13.26
CA VAL A 347 15.62 4.11 -14.20
C VAL A 347 16.53 4.42 -15.40
N GLY A 348 17.82 4.62 -15.18
CA GLY A 348 18.79 4.77 -16.28
C GLY A 348 18.82 3.55 -17.21
N PHE A 349 18.78 2.34 -16.64
CA PHE A 349 18.79 1.09 -17.39
C PHE A 349 17.52 0.80 -18.22
N LEU A 350 16.44 1.57 -18.03
CA LEU A 350 15.27 1.50 -18.92
C LEU A 350 15.58 1.96 -20.35
N HIS A 351 16.66 2.71 -20.57
CA HIS A 351 17.16 3.06 -21.90
C HIS A 351 18.32 2.17 -22.38
N SER A 352 18.61 1.07 -21.67
CA SER A 352 19.68 0.17 -22.07
C SER A 352 19.39 -0.45 -23.45
N PRO A 353 20.36 -0.50 -24.37
CA PRO A 353 20.22 -1.22 -25.63
C PRO A 353 20.20 -2.75 -25.42
N ASP A 354 20.64 -3.23 -24.25
CA ASP A 354 20.57 -4.64 -23.89
C ASP A 354 19.16 -4.98 -23.38
N ALA A 355 18.44 -5.80 -24.15
CA ALA A 355 17.06 -6.16 -23.86
C ALA A 355 16.89 -6.82 -22.48
N LYS A 356 17.89 -7.59 -22.01
CA LYS A 356 17.77 -8.30 -20.74
C LYS A 356 17.97 -7.37 -19.54
N ILE A 357 18.89 -6.42 -19.64
CA ILE A 357 19.06 -5.35 -18.66
C ILE A 357 17.80 -4.47 -18.59
N GLN A 358 17.27 -4.04 -19.74
CA GLN A 358 16.05 -3.22 -19.80
C GLN A 358 14.84 -3.93 -19.16
N GLU A 359 14.64 -5.20 -19.51
CA GLU A 359 13.58 -6.04 -18.94
C GLU A 359 13.75 -6.20 -17.42
N ASN A 360 14.94 -6.60 -16.96
CA ASN A 360 15.22 -6.78 -15.53
C ASN A 360 15.04 -5.47 -14.75
N ALA A 361 15.40 -4.33 -15.33
CA ALA A 361 15.20 -3.02 -14.74
C ALA A 361 13.69 -2.69 -14.60
N ALA A 362 12.91 -2.91 -15.66
CA ALA A 362 11.46 -2.73 -15.63
C ALA A 362 10.79 -3.63 -14.60
N THR A 363 11.15 -4.92 -14.53
CA THR A 363 10.61 -5.85 -13.52
C THR A 363 11.06 -5.47 -12.10
N SER A 364 12.29 -4.99 -11.92
CA SER A 364 12.77 -4.52 -10.62
C SER A 364 11.95 -3.33 -10.12
N LEU A 365 11.70 -2.34 -10.99
CA LEU A 365 10.87 -1.18 -10.67
C LEU A 365 9.42 -1.59 -10.38
N LEU A 366 8.86 -2.55 -11.11
CA LEU A 366 7.56 -3.14 -10.79
C LEU A 366 7.54 -3.72 -9.37
N ASN A 367 8.48 -4.60 -9.05
CA ASN A 367 8.58 -5.23 -7.74
C ASN A 367 8.74 -4.20 -6.61
N LEU A 368 9.57 -3.18 -6.83
CA LEU A 368 9.76 -2.08 -5.90
C LEU A 368 8.48 -1.26 -5.73
N SER A 369 7.74 -1.00 -6.82
CA SER A 369 6.51 -0.21 -6.80
C SER A 369 5.38 -0.84 -5.98
N ILE A 370 5.46 -2.12 -5.62
CA ILE A 370 4.46 -2.74 -4.74
C ILE A 370 4.43 -2.02 -3.38
N SER A 371 5.57 -1.48 -2.93
CA SER A 371 5.66 -0.62 -1.73
C SER A 371 5.25 0.82 -2.02
N ASP A 372 4.30 1.38 -1.26
CA ASP A 372 3.85 2.77 -1.44
C ASP A 372 4.98 3.80 -1.25
N ASN A 373 5.87 3.59 -0.29
CA ASN A 373 7.05 4.43 -0.08
C ASN A 373 7.93 4.48 -1.35
N ASN A 374 8.08 3.34 -2.01
CA ASN A 374 8.91 3.22 -3.20
C ASN A 374 8.21 3.78 -4.44
N LYS A 375 6.86 3.74 -4.53
CA LYS A 375 6.13 4.37 -5.65
C LYS A 375 6.52 5.84 -5.80
N ILE A 376 6.61 6.54 -4.67
CA ILE A 376 6.96 7.96 -4.66
C ILE A 376 8.43 8.17 -5.00
N ALA A 377 9.33 7.33 -4.49
CA ALA A 377 10.75 7.36 -4.85
C ALA A 377 10.97 7.12 -6.36
N ILE A 378 10.26 6.15 -6.96
CA ILE A 378 10.31 5.85 -8.39
C ILE A 378 9.85 7.05 -9.23
N VAL A 379 8.74 7.70 -8.84
CA VAL A 379 8.23 8.88 -9.55
C VAL A 379 9.13 10.11 -9.35
N ASN A 380 9.78 10.26 -8.21
CA ASN A 380 10.77 11.31 -7.95
C ASN A 380 12.09 11.08 -8.69
N ALA A 381 12.42 9.83 -8.99
CA ALA A 381 13.52 9.45 -9.89
C ALA A 381 13.18 9.65 -11.38
N TYR A 382 12.10 10.35 -11.70
CA TYR A 382 11.65 10.64 -13.07
C TYR A 382 11.42 9.38 -13.92
N ALA A 383 11.01 8.27 -13.32
CA ALA A 383 10.82 7.01 -14.02
C ALA A 383 9.69 6.98 -15.05
N ILE A 384 8.77 7.96 -15.03
CA ILE A 384 7.56 7.93 -15.88
C ILE A 384 7.91 7.94 -17.37
N ASP A 385 8.72 8.89 -17.85
CA ASP A 385 9.08 8.97 -19.28
C ASP A 385 9.95 7.78 -19.73
N PRO A 386 10.97 7.33 -18.97
CA PRO A 386 11.68 6.08 -19.24
C PRO A 386 10.77 4.84 -19.30
N LEU A 387 9.76 4.74 -18.44
CA LEU A 387 8.80 3.63 -18.48
C LEU A 387 7.94 3.70 -19.76
N ILE A 388 7.50 4.90 -20.15
CA ILE A 388 6.77 5.10 -21.42
C ILE A 388 7.64 4.68 -22.60
N HIS A 389 8.93 5.05 -22.59
CA HIS A 389 9.88 4.60 -23.60
C HIS A 389 9.93 3.06 -23.69
N VAL A 390 10.07 2.35 -22.56
CA VAL A 390 10.05 0.88 -22.55
C VAL A 390 8.73 0.31 -23.07
N LEU A 391 7.61 0.96 -22.76
CA LEU A 391 6.29 0.54 -23.24
C LEU A 391 6.19 0.60 -24.78
N GLU A 392 6.94 1.50 -25.42
CA GLU A 392 6.98 1.66 -26.88
C GLU A 392 8.04 0.76 -27.53
N THR A 393 9.24 0.70 -26.96
CA THR A 393 10.44 0.11 -27.61
C THR A 393 10.84 -1.27 -27.07
N GLY A 394 10.40 -1.63 -25.86
CA GLY A 394 10.87 -2.81 -25.16
C GLY A 394 10.42 -4.14 -25.76
N ASN A 395 11.02 -5.23 -25.28
CA ASN A 395 10.53 -6.58 -25.57
C ASN A 395 9.14 -6.82 -24.91
N PRO A 396 8.41 -7.89 -25.27
CA PRO A 396 7.06 -8.13 -24.72
C PRO A 396 6.98 -8.13 -23.19
N GLU A 397 7.93 -8.77 -22.50
CA GLU A 397 7.97 -8.85 -21.03
C GLU A 397 8.30 -7.49 -20.40
N ALA A 398 9.22 -6.73 -20.99
CA ALA A 398 9.56 -5.38 -20.54
C ALA A 398 8.37 -4.41 -20.72
N LYS A 399 7.63 -4.51 -21.83
CA LYS A 399 6.41 -3.73 -22.07
C LYS A 399 5.32 -4.03 -21.05
N GLU A 400 5.09 -5.31 -20.76
CA GLU A 400 4.16 -5.72 -19.69
C GLU A 400 4.57 -5.16 -18.34
N ASN A 401 5.83 -5.34 -17.94
CA ASN A 401 6.35 -4.85 -16.67
C ASN A 401 6.27 -3.32 -16.59
N SER A 402 6.50 -2.61 -17.70
CA SER A 402 6.34 -1.16 -17.75
C SER A 402 4.88 -0.73 -17.56
N ALA A 403 3.93 -1.35 -18.28
CA ALA A 403 2.50 -1.08 -18.13
C ALA A 403 2.02 -1.38 -16.69
N ALA A 404 2.47 -2.50 -16.11
CA ALA A 404 2.18 -2.87 -14.74
C ALA A 404 2.78 -1.88 -13.72
N THR A 405 3.98 -1.37 -13.97
CA THR A 405 4.61 -0.35 -13.12
C THR A 405 3.82 0.96 -13.20
N LEU A 406 3.48 1.45 -14.40
CA LEU A 406 2.65 2.64 -14.57
C LEU A 406 1.27 2.50 -13.91
N SER A 407 0.67 1.31 -13.99
CA SER A 407 -0.57 0.97 -13.29
C SER A 407 -0.43 1.06 -11.77
N SER A 408 0.63 0.45 -11.22
CA SER A 408 0.96 0.46 -9.78
C SER A 408 1.18 1.88 -9.26
N LEU A 409 1.94 2.70 -9.99
CA LEU A 409 2.20 4.10 -9.65
C LEU A 409 0.90 4.95 -9.70
N SER A 410 0.01 4.64 -10.63
CA SER A 410 -1.23 5.38 -10.84
C SER A 410 -2.29 5.14 -9.75
N VAL A 411 -2.03 4.32 -8.73
CA VAL A 411 -2.93 4.22 -7.56
C VAL A 411 -2.98 5.54 -6.78
N ILE A 412 -1.84 6.24 -6.70
CA ILE A 412 -1.65 7.50 -5.95
C ILE A 412 -2.18 8.71 -6.75
N LYS A 413 -2.95 9.60 -6.11
CA LYS A 413 -3.64 10.73 -6.77
C LYS A 413 -2.67 11.66 -7.51
N GLU A 414 -1.57 12.05 -6.86
CA GLU A 414 -0.55 12.95 -7.40
C GLU A 414 0.16 12.34 -8.62
N HIS A 415 0.33 11.03 -8.62
CA HIS A 415 1.00 10.30 -9.70
C HIS A 415 0.11 10.20 -10.94
N LYS A 416 -1.21 10.02 -10.77
CA LYS A 416 -2.18 10.03 -11.89
C LYS A 416 -2.11 11.32 -12.70
N VAL A 417 -1.90 12.47 -12.04
CA VAL A 417 -1.73 13.76 -12.72
C VAL A 417 -0.46 13.76 -13.57
N ARG A 418 0.67 13.30 -13.00
CA ARG A 418 1.95 13.24 -13.70
C ARG A 418 1.92 12.27 -14.88
N VAL A 419 1.46 11.04 -14.66
CA VAL A 419 1.35 9.99 -15.70
C VAL A 419 0.36 10.40 -16.80
N GLY A 420 -0.74 11.06 -16.44
CA GLY A 420 -1.70 11.55 -17.44
C GLY A 420 -1.15 12.67 -18.33
N ARG A 421 -0.25 13.51 -17.79
CA ARG A 421 0.36 14.64 -18.51
C ARG A 421 1.64 14.26 -19.28
N SER A 422 2.27 13.13 -18.97
CA SER A 422 3.51 12.67 -19.59
C SER A 422 3.34 11.98 -20.95
N GLY A 423 2.11 11.96 -21.50
CA GLY A 423 1.85 11.29 -22.78
C GLY A 423 1.65 9.78 -22.69
N ALA A 424 1.64 9.19 -21.48
CA ALA A 424 1.51 7.73 -21.29
C ALA A 424 0.20 7.13 -21.85
N VAL A 425 -0.85 7.95 -22.00
CA VAL A 425 -2.19 7.49 -22.39
C VAL A 425 -2.19 6.80 -23.76
N LYS A 426 -1.55 7.40 -24.77
CA LYS A 426 -1.56 6.85 -26.13
C LYS A 426 -0.80 5.52 -26.23
N PRO A 427 0.43 5.39 -25.69
CA PRO A 427 1.13 4.10 -25.62
C PRO A 427 0.35 3.02 -24.87
N LEU A 428 -0.33 3.36 -23.76
CA LEU A 428 -1.18 2.42 -23.03
C LEU A 428 -2.36 1.93 -23.88
N VAL A 429 -2.99 2.82 -24.66
CA VAL A 429 -4.09 2.44 -25.57
C VAL A 429 -3.58 1.57 -26.73
N ASP A 430 -2.42 1.89 -27.30
CA ASP A 430 -1.80 1.06 -28.33
C ASP A 430 -1.43 -0.33 -27.80
N PHE A 431 -1.04 -0.40 -26.53
CA PHE A 431 -0.76 -1.66 -25.85
C PHE A 431 -2.02 -2.50 -25.56
N LEU A 432 -3.21 -1.89 -25.43
CA LEU A 432 -4.47 -2.64 -25.41
C LEU A 432 -4.73 -3.43 -26.70
N VAL A 433 -4.13 -3.02 -27.81
CA VAL A 433 -4.27 -3.67 -29.12
C VAL A 433 -3.20 -4.73 -29.30
N SER A 434 -1.94 -4.34 -29.09
CA SER A 434 -0.73 -5.12 -29.42
C SER A 434 -0.22 -6.02 -28.31
N GLY A 435 -0.62 -5.79 -27.05
CA GLY A 435 -0.11 -6.52 -25.89
C GLY A 435 -0.60 -7.97 -25.79
N THR A 436 0.04 -8.74 -24.93
CA THR A 436 -0.43 -10.08 -24.54
C THR A 436 -1.72 -9.97 -23.70
N PRO A 437 -2.42 -11.08 -23.38
CA PRO A 437 -3.56 -11.02 -22.47
C PRO A 437 -3.23 -10.35 -21.12
N GLN A 438 -2.02 -10.54 -20.59
CA GLN A 438 -1.61 -9.89 -19.35
C GLN A 438 -1.30 -8.40 -19.57
N GLY A 439 -0.55 -8.06 -20.61
CA GLY A 439 -0.26 -6.66 -20.95
C GLY A 439 -1.51 -5.83 -21.20
N LYS A 440 -2.53 -6.41 -21.85
CA LYS A 440 -3.85 -5.79 -22.04
C LYS A 440 -4.55 -5.52 -20.71
N ARG A 441 -4.49 -6.45 -19.75
CA ARG A 441 -5.03 -6.26 -18.40
C ARG A 441 -4.33 -5.12 -17.69
N ASP A 442 -3.01 -5.10 -17.70
CA ASP A 442 -2.23 -4.08 -16.99
C ASP A 442 -2.46 -2.69 -17.58
N ALA A 443 -2.51 -2.57 -18.91
CA ALA A 443 -2.89 -1.31 -19.57
C ALA A 443 -4.33 -0.88 -19.26
N ALA A 444 -5.29 -1.81 -19.22
CA ALA A 444 -6.68 -1.50 -18.86
C ALA A 444 -6.80 -1.03 -17.41
N ILE A 445 -6.02 -1.61 -16.49
CA ILE A 445 -5.98 -1.19 -15.08
C ILE A 445 -5.33 0.19 -14.95
N ALA A 446 -4.24 0.46 -15.68
CA ALA A 446 -3.62 1.79 -15.71
C ALA A 446 -4.62 2.85 -16.20
N LEU A 447 -5.30 2.60 -17.33
CA LEU A 447 -6.33 3.50 -17.87
C LEU A 447 -7.51 3.67 -16.91
N PHE A 448 -7.89 2.63 -16.17
CA PHE A 448 -8.88 2.74 -15.09
C PHE A 448 -8.45 3.77 -14.06
N TYR A 449 -7.24 3.66 -13.50
CA TYR A 449 -6.76 4.62 -12.50
C TYR A 449 -6.64 6.04 -13.06
N LEU A 450 -6.14 6.19 -14.30
CA LEU A 450 -6.03 7.49 -14.94
C LEU A 450 -7.40 8.13 -15.21
N SER A 451 -8.40 7.34 -15.60
CA SER A 451 -9.76 7.83 -15.93
C SER A 451 -10.53 8.40 -14.73
N ILE A 452 -10.10 8.09 -13.50
CA ILE A 452 -10.71 8.64 -12.29
C ILE A 452 -10.58 10.16 -12.28
N LEU A 453 -9.44 10.71 -12.73
CA LEU A 453 -9.22 12.16 -12.83
C LEU A 453 -9.90 12.74 -14.07
N ASP A 454 -10.67 13.83 -13.89
CA ASP A 454 -11.39 14.50 -14.98
C ASP A 454 -10.46 14.99 -16.09
N GLU A 455 -9.31 15.58 -15.72
CA GLU A 455 -8.31 16.07 -16.69
C GLU A 455 -7.82 14.99 -17.67
N ASN A 456 -7.79 13.72 -17.25
CA ASN A 456 -7.28 12.62 -18.05
C ASN A 456 -8.36 11.98 -18.94
N LYS A 457 -9.65 12.16 -18.62
CA LYS A 457 -10.75 11.56 -19.40
C LYS A 457 -10.70 12.00 -20.86
N GLY A 458 -10.49 13.30 -21.11
CA GLY A 458 -10.37 13.85 -22.45
C GLY A 458 -9.21 13.23 -23.24
N ARG A 459 -8.04 13.08 -22.61
CA ARG A 459 -6.85 12.44 -23.21
C ARG A 459 -7.12 10.98 -23.58
N ILE A 460 -7.82 10.24 -22.72
CA ILE A 460 -8.18 8.83 -22.97
C ILE A 460 -9.13 8.71 -24.17
N VAL A 461 -10.11 9.61 -24.28
CA VAL A 461 -11.02 9.63 -25.44
C VAL A 461 -10.26 10.00 -26.72
N GLN A 462 -9.43 11.04 -26.69
CA GLN A 462 -8.60 11.50 -27.82
C GLN A 462 -7.60 10.44 -28.30
N ALA A 463 -7.21 9.51 -27.43
CA ALA A 463 -6.35 8.38 -27.78
C ALA A 463 -7.12 7.20 -28.40
N ASP A 464 -8.40 7.35 -28.74
CA ASP A 464 -9.28 6.31 -29.33
C ASP A 464 -9.48 5.06 -28.44
N ALA A 465 -9.36 5.22 -27.12
CA ALA A 465 -9.46 4.10 -26.18
C ALA A 465 -10.84 3.41 -26.19
N VAL A 466 -11.92 4.16 -26.42
CA VAL A 466 -13.30 3.69 -26.27
C VAL A 466 -13.60 2.47 -27.14
N LYS A 467 -13.15 2.47 -28.40
CA LYS A 467 -13.35 1.33 -29.31
C LYS A 467 -12.66 0.06 -28.82
N GLN A 468 -11.46 0.19 -28.25
CA GLN A 468 -10.74 -0.97 -27.72
C GLN A 468 -11.36 -1.45 -26.41
N LEU A 469 -11.74 -0.54 -25.52
CA LEU A 469 -12.41 -0.86 -24.26
C LEU A 469 -13.72 -1.63 -24.49
N VAL A 470 -14.53 -1.26 -25.49
CA VAL A 470 -15.74 -2.02 -25.84
C VAL A 470 -15.41 -3.45 -26.29
N LYS A 471 -14.33 -3.66 -27.05
CA LYS A 471 -13.89 -5.03 -27.41
C LYS A 471 -13.44 -5.83 -26.19
N LEU A 472 -12.86 -5.19 -25.18
CA LEU A 472 -12.45 -5.85 -23.93
C LEU A 472 -13.62 -6.27 -23.03
N MET A 473 -14.86 -5.90 -23.40
CA MET A 473 -16.08 -6.37 -22.75
C MET A 473 -16.53 -7.75 -23.24
N ASP A 474 -15.80 -8.39 -24.16
CA ASP A 474 -16.01 -9.79 -24.49
C ASP A 474 -15.75 -10.67 -23.24
N PRO A 475 -16.72 -11.50 -22.79
CA PRO A 475 -16.54 -12.41 -21.66
C PRO A 475 -15.32 -13.32 -21.76
N ALA A 476 -14.90 -13.70 -22.97
CA ALA A 476 -13.73 -14.55 -23.19
C ALA A 476 -12.41 -13.90 -22.74
N LEU A 477 -12.37 -12.57 -22.61
CA LEU A 477 -11.17 -11.82 -22.23
C LEU A 477 -11.04 -11.58 -20.72
N GLY A 478 -12.12 -11.78 -19.94
CA GLY A 478 -12.12 -11.64 -18.49
C GLY A 478 -11.84 -10.21 -17.98
N MET A 479 -12.10 -9.17 -18.78
CA MET A 479 -11.78 -7.76 -18.48
C MET A 479 -12.99 -6.83 -18.38
N ILE A 480 -14.21 -7.38 -18.41
CA ILE A 480 -15.47 -6.63 -18.44
C ILE A 480 -15.52 -5.54 -17.36
N ASP A 481 -15.30 -5.91 -16.10
CA ASP A 481 -15.47 -4.98 -14.97
C ASP A 481 -14.56 -3.74 -15.07
N LYS A 482 -13.32 -3.93 -15.53
CA LYS A 482 -12.36 -2.82 -15.67
C LYS A 482 -12.69 -1.97 -16.89
N ALA A 483 -13.00 -2.59 -18.02
CA ALA A 483 -13.39 -1.88 -19.24
C ALA A 483 -14.64 -1.01 -19.00
N VAL A 484 -15.68 -1.59 -18.39
CA VAL A 484 -16.93 -0.88 -18.06
C VAL A 484 -16.69 0.25 -17.06
N ALA A 485 -15.82 0.05 -16.07
CA ALA A 485 -15.48 1.11 -15.12
C ALA A 485 -14.81 2.32 -15.81
N VAL A 486 -13.90 2.07 -16.77
CA VAL A 486 -13.32 3.16 -17.59
C VAL A 486 -14.41 3.85 -18.40
N LEU A 487 -15.24 3.10 -19.12
CA LEU A 487 -16.33 3.66 -19.94
C LEU A 487 -17.32 4.49 -19.08
N ALA A 488 -17.64 4.04 -17.88
CA ALA A 488 -18.49 4.78 -16.94
C ALA A 488 -17.87 6.11 -16.52
N ASN A 489 -16.56 6.14 -16.28
CA ASN A 489 -15.83 7.37 -15.99
C ASN A 489 -15.81 8.30 -17.22
N LEU A 490 -15.58 7.77 -18.42
CA LEU A 490 -15.57 8.57 -19.66
C LEU A 490 -16.95 9.11 -20.02
N ALA A 491 -18.03 8.41 -19.66
CA ALA A 491 -19.40 8.88 -19.87
C ALA A 491 -19.74 10.15 -19.05
N MET A 492 -18.89 10.56 -18.11
CA MET A 492 -19.06 11.81 -17.37
C MET A 492 -18.73 13.06 -18.21
N ILE A 493 -17.96 12.93 -19.29
CA ILE A 493 -17.59 14.04 -20.19
C ILE A 493 -18.34 13.97 -21.54
N PRO A 494 -18.58 15.10 -22.23
CA PRO A 494 -19.28 15.12 -23.52
C PRO A 494 -18.62 14.24 -24.59
N GLU A 495 -17.31 14.34 -24.75
CA GLU A 495 -16.54 13.64 -25.78
C GLU A 495 -16.62 12.12 -25.58
N GLY A 496 -16.52 11.68 -24.32
CA GLY A 496 -16.67 10.27 -23.96
C GLY A 496 -18.07 9.74 -24.23
N ARG A 497 -19.12 10.53 -23.97
CA ARG A 497 -20.51 10.14 -24.30
C ARG A 497 -20.71 9.96 -25.81
N THR A 498 -20.18 10.87 -26.61
CA THR A 498 -20.22 10.78 -28.08
C THR A 498 -19.51 9.52 -28.55
N ALA A 499 -18.26 9.32 -28.13
CA ALA A 499 -17.47 8.16 -28.52
C ALA A 499 -18.15 6.83 -28.15
N ILE A 500 -18.70 6.71 -26.93
CA ILE A 500 -19.39 5.48 -26.48
C ILE A 500 -20.63 5.19 -27.34
N GLY A 501 -21.36 6.23 -27.73
CA GLY A 501 -22.53 6.10 -28.60
C GLY A 501 -22.18 5.62 -30.01
N GLU A 502 -20.99 5.98 -30.52
CA GLU A 502 -20.52 5.64 -31.86
C GLU A 502 -19.87 4.24 -31.93
N THR A 503 -19.33 3.71 -30.83
CA THR A 503 -18.52 2.48 -30.83
C THR A 503 -19.27 1.20 -30.41
N ARG A 504 -20.57 1.06 -30.71
CA ARG A 504 -21.43 -0.04 -30.16
C ARG A 504 -21.31 -0.21 -28.63
N GLY A 505 -20.93 0.85 -27.91
CA GLY A 505 -20.76 0.79 -26.45
C GLY A 505 -22.09 0.62 -25.71
N ILE A 506 -23.18 1.20 -26.24
CA ILE A 506 -24.52 1.08 -25.64
C ILE A 506 -24.99 -0.38 -25.56
N PRO A 507 -25.05 -1.17 -26.67
CA PRO A 507 -25.42 -2.58 -26.59
C PRO A 507 -24.58 -3.38 -25.58
N ALA A 508 -23.26 -3.19 -25.62
CA ALA A 508 -22.34 -3.87 -24.70
C ALA A 508 -22.59 -3.50 -23.23
N LEU A 509 -22.93 -2.25 -22.93
CA LEU A 509 -23.30 -1.83 -21.57
C LEU A 509 -24.64 -2.43 -21.14
N VAL A 510 -25.62 -2.56 -22.03
CA VAL A 510 -26.92 -3.19 -21.72
C VAL A 510 -26.72 -4.68 -21.39
N GLU A 511 -25.92 -5.39 -22.17
CA GLU A 511 -25.55 -6.79 -21.90
C GLU A 511 -24.90 -6.95 -20.51
N VAL A 512 -24.02 -6.03 -20.11
CA VAL A 512 -23.43 -6.06 -18.76
C VAL A 512 -24.44 -5.80 -17.65
N VAL A 513 -25.46 -4.96 -17.86
CA VAL A 513 -26.54 -4.78 -16.88
C VAL A 513 -27.29 -6.11 -16.65
N GLU A 514 -27.42 -6.93 -17.68
CA GLU A 514 -28.11 -8.23 -17.60
C GLU A 514 -27.22 -9.32 -16.99
N LEU A 515 -26.02 -9.53 -17.56
CA LEU A 515 -25.18 -10.70 -17.30
C LEU A 515 -23.91 -10.41 -16.47
N GLY A 516 -23.60 -9.14 -16.21
CA GLY A 516 -22.34 -8.73 -15.58
C GLY A 516 -22.23 -9.09 -14.09
N SER A 517 -21.02 -8.87 -13.54
CA SER A 517 -20.80 -8.94 -12.10
C SER A 517 -21.59 -7.86 -11.36
N PRO A 518 -21.77 -7.94 -10.03
CA PRO A 518 -22.40 -6.87 -9.26
C PRO A 518 -21.77 -5.49 -9.52
N ARG A 519 -20.44 -5.41 -9.60
CA ARG A 519 -19.70 -4.16 -9.89
C ARG A 519 -19.83 -3.74 -11.36
N GLY A 520 -19.81 -4.70 -12.28
CA GLY A 520 -20.05 -4.45 -13.70
C GLY A 520 -21.42 -3.80 -13.93
N LYS A 521 -22.46 -4.35 -13.30
CA LYS A 521 -23.84 -3.84 -13.36
C LYS A 521 -23.96 -2.41 -12.81
N GLU A 522 -23.31 -2.11 -11.69
CA GLU A 522 -23.24 -0.74 -11.13
C GLU A 522 -22.68 0.26 -12.14
N ASN A 523 -21.51 -0.04 -12.70
CA ASN A 523 -20.79 0.86 -13.59
C ASN A 523 -21.53 0.99 -14.93
N ALA A 524 -22.09 -0.11 -15.46
CA ALA A 524 -22.87 -0.09 -16.69
C ALA A 524 -24.13 0.76 -16.54
N ALA A 525 -24.90 0.58 -15.45
CA ALA A 525 -26.06 1.41 -15.16
C ALA A 525 -25.70 2.90 -15.00
N ALA A 526 -24.56 3.20 -14.36
CA ALA A 526 -24.06 4.56 -14.23
C ALA A 526 -23.72 5.19 -15.60
N ALA A 527 -23.02 4.45 -16.47
CA ALA A 527 -22.68 4.91 -17.82
C ALA A 527 -23.93 5.18 -18.66
N LEU A 528 -24.89 4.24 -18.67
CA LEU A 528 -26.15 4.35 -19.40
C LEU A 528 -26.99 5.53 -18.91
N LEU A 529 -27.01 5.80 -17.60
CA LEU A 529 -27.68 6.97 -17.04
C LEU A 529 -27.10 8.28 -17.59
N GLN A 530 -25.77 8.40 -17.64
CA GLN A 530 -25.12 9.59 -18.19
C GLN A 530 -25.40 9.76 -19.69
N LEU A 531 -25.40 8.67 -20.45
CA LEU A 531 -25.73 8.70 -21.88
C LEU A 531 -27.18 9.14 -22.12
N CYS A 532 -28.14 8.60 -21.36
CA CYS A 532 -29.57 8.88 -21.54
C CYS A 532 -29.95 10.31 -21.13
N LYS A 533 -29.37 10.82 -20.02
CA LYS A 533 -29.61 12.19 -19.55
C LYS A 533 -29.20 13.27 -20.55
N ASN A 534 -28.30 12.94 -21.47
CA ASN A 534 -27.67 13.91 -22.34
C ASN A 534 -27.94 13.68 -23.84
N SER A 535 -28.55 12.56 -24.22
CA SER A 535 -28.84 12.25 -25.62
C SER A 535 -30.11 11.42 -25.75
N ASN A 536 -31.14 12.02 -26.36
CA ASN A 536 -32.39 11.32 -26.70
C ASN A 536 -32.15 10.16 -27.68
N ARG A 537 -31.16 10.30 -28.56
CA ARG A 537 -30.74 9.22 -29.47
C ARG A 537 -30.17 8.04 -28.67
N SER A 538 -29.25 8.29 -27.75
CA SER A 538 -28.70 7.24 -26.88
C SER A 538 -29.79 6.59 -26.03
N CYS A 539 -30.69 7.40 -25.45
CA CYS A 539 -31.85 6.91 -24.70
C CYS A 539 -32.74 5.98 -25.53
N SER A 540 -32.98 6.33 -26.81
CA SER A 540 -33.78 5.49 -27.72
C SER A 540 -33.09 4.16 -28.04
N ILE A 541 -31.77 4.17 -28.24
CA ILE A 541 -30.99 2.95 -28.47
C ILE A 541 -31.05 2.06 -27.23
N VAL A 542 -30.79 2.63 -26.04
CA VAL A 542 -30.84 1.90 -24.76
C VAL A 542 -32.17 1.18 -24.53
N LEU A 543 -33.29 1.82 -24.87
CA LEU A 543 -34.63 1.21 -24.78
C LEU A 543 -34.83 0.10 -25.82
N ARG A 544 -34.35 0.29 -27.05
CA ARG A 544 -34.43 -0.72 -28.13
C ARG A 544 -33.62 -1.98 -27.83
N GLU A 545 -32.49 -1.84 -27.15
CA GLU A 545 -31.65 -2.95 -26.69
C GLU A 545 -32.28 -3.74 -25.51
N GLY A 546 -33.46 -3.36 -25.01
CA GLY A 546 -34.20 -4.17 -24.04
C GLY A 546 -33.74 -4.02 -22.59
N VAL A 547 -33.16 -2.88 -22.21
CA VAL A 547 -32.59 -2.67 -20.86
C VAL A 547 -33.59 -2.71 -19.69
N LEU A 548 -34.90 -2.59 -19.95
CA LEU A 548 -35.93 -2.36 -18.91
C LEU A 548 -36.05 -3.53 -17.91
N PRO A 549 -36.26 -4.81 -18.31
CA PRO A 549 -36.31 -5.91 -17.35
C PRO A 549 -35.02 -6.07 -16.53
N PRO A 550 -33.80 -6.00 -17.14
CA PRO A 550 -32.56 -5.98 -16.38
C PRO A 550 -32.48 -4.86 -15.33
N LEU A 551 -32.91 -3.63 -15.66
CA LEU A 551 -32.92 -2.51 -14.70
C LEU A 551 -33.93 -2.69 -13.58
N VAL A 552 -35.12 -3.23 -13.86
CA VAL A 552 -36.11 -3.53 -12.82
C VAL A 552 -35.55 -4.56 -11.84
N THR A 553 -34.94 -5.62 -12.35
CA THR A 553 -34.26 -6.62 -11.52
C THR A 553 -33.14 -5.97 -10.69
N LEU A 554 -32.29 -5.18 -11.33
CA LEU A 554 -31.17 -4.50 -10.68
C LEU A 554 -31.63 -3.52 -9.58
N SER A 555 -32.77 -2.85 -9.77
CA SER A 555 -33.36 -1.94 -8.78
C SER A 555 -33.85 -2.64 -7.51
N ARG A 556 -34.12 -3.94 -7.58
CA ARG A 556 -34.65 -4.76 -6.47
C ARG A 556 -33.56 -5.56 -5.76
N SER A 557 -32.64 -6.17 -6.52
CA SER A 557 -31.65 -7.12 -6.00
C SER A 557 -30.18 -6.68 -6.17
N GLY A 558 -29.94 -5.49 -6.73
CA GLY A 558 -28.58 -4.95 -6.89
C GLY A 558 -27.93 -4.49 -5.59
N THR A 559 -26.63 -4.19 -5.66
CA THR A 559 -25.92 -3.48 -4.59
C THR A 559 -26.58 -2.10 -4.32
N PRO A 560 -26.29 -1.44 -3.18
CA PRO A 560 -26.88 -0.13 -2.90
C PRO A 560 -26.67 0.88 -4.03
N ARG A 561 -25.45 0.96 -4.58
CA ARG A 561 -25.12 1.84 -5.71
C ARG A 561 -25.82 1.41 -7.00
N ALA A 562 -25.92 0.11 -7.28
CA ALA A 562 -26.62 -0.37 -8.46
C ALA A 562 -28.10 -0.03 -8.42
N ARG A 563 -28.74 -0.22 -7.26
CA ARG A 563 -30.16 0.11 -7.04
C ARG A 563 -30.42 1.59 -7.26
N GLU A 564 -29.59 2.45 -6.68
CA GLU A 564 -29.68 3.90 -6.86
C GLU A 564 -29.60 4.31 -8.35
N LYS A 565 -28.59 3.81 -9.08
CA LYS A 565 -28.42 4.16 -10.51
C LYS A 565 -29.51 3.56 -11.40
N ALA A 566 -29.95 2.34 -11.13
CA ALA A 566 -31.05 1.70 -11.84
C ALA A 566 -32.38 2.45 -11.64
N GLN A 567 -32.70 2.83 -10.39
CA GLN A 567 -33.89 3.60 -10.08
C GLN A 567 -33.86 4.99 -10.72
N ALA A 568 -32.71 5.66 -10.71
CA ALA A 568 -32.54 6.94 -11.37
C ALA A 568 -32.77 6.85 -12.89
N LEU A 569 -32.26 5.81 -13.54
CA LEU A 569 -32.45 5.57 -14.97
C LEU A 569 -33.89 5.20 -15.31
N LEU A 570 -34.52 4.33 -14.52
CA LEU A 570 -35.94 4.00 -14.68
C LEU A 570 -36.81 5.25 -14.50
N SER A 571 -36.56 6.06 -13.47
CA SER A 571 -37.31 7.30 -13.23
C SER A 571 -37.17 8.29 -14.38
N TYR A 572 -35.98 8.38 -14.97
CA TYR A 572 -35.74 9.18 -16.17
C TYR A 572 -36.56 8.70 -17.38
N PHE A 573 -36.67 7.40 -17.61
CA PHE A 573 -37.53 6.89 -18.68
C PHE A 573 -39.02 7.19 -18.44
N HIS A 574 -39.48 7.13 -17.19
CA HIS A 574 -40.86 7.48 -16.84
C HIS A 574 -41.15 8.98 -17.07
N SER A 575 -40.22 9.87 -16.71
CA SER A 575 -40.41 11.32 -16.91
C SER A 575 -40.43 11.71 -18.39
N GLN A 576 -39.56 11.11 -19.21
CA GLN A 576 -39.56 11.32 -20.66
C GLN A 576 -40.89 10.89 -21.31
N ARG A 577 -41.47 9.77 -20.86
CA ARG A 577 -42.77 9.31 -21.36
C ARG A 577 -43.90 10.28 -21.00
N ARG A 578 -43.92 10.83 -19.77
CA ARG A 578 -44.92 11.83 -19.34
C ARG A 578 -44.76 13.18 -20.04
N GLY A 579 -43.53 13.62 -20.28
CA GLY A 579 -43.24 14.86 -21.00
C GLY A 579 -43.68 14.84 -22.47
N ASN A 580 -43.61 13.67 -23.12
CA ASN A 580 -44.10 13.50 -24.50
C ASN A 580 -45.62 13.30 -24.60
N SER A 581 -46.29 12.80 -23.56
CA SER A 581 -47.75 12.64 -23.53
C SER A 581 -48.52 13.93 -23.22
N GLY A 582 -47.85 15.01 -22.79
CA GLY A 582 -48.46 16.31 -22.50
C GLY A 582 -48.33 17.36 -23.63
N ARG A 583 -47.80 16.97 -24.79
CA ARG A 583 -47.63 17.82 -25.99
C ARG A 583 -48.39 17.29 -27.22
N GLY A 584 -49.27 16.31 -27.02
CA GLY A 584 -50.09 15.70 -28.07
C GLY A 584 -51.47 16.34 -28.16
#